data_AF-A0A960NKQ9-F1
#
_entry.id   AF-A0A960NKQ9-F1
#
_cell.length_a   1.000
_cell.length_b   1.000
_cell.length_c   1.000
_cell.angle_alpha   90.00
_cell.angle_beta   90.00
_cell.angle_gamma   90.00
#
_symmetry.space_group_name_H-M   'P 1'
#
loop_
_entity.id
_entity.type
_entity.pdbx_description
1 polymer ?
#
loop_
_entity_poly.entity_id
_entity_poly.type
_entity_poly.pdbx_seq_one_letter_code
_entity_poly.pdbx_strand_id
1 'polypeptide(L)'
;MSDLEVHALTVSLFQSNCFFLGKAGQREVIVVDPGDNAGEILAAIKRENRQPVLYLLTHGHVDHVYALSEVVSALPAPVAMHPADAAWAFTDRAAFPPYYGPPAPPPQGITRDLADGQVWTDV
;
A
#
# COMPACT_ATOMS: atom_id res chain seq x y z
N MET A 1 16.10 -8.54 -21.04
CA MET A 1 15.25 -7.50 -20.42
C MET A 1 14.42 -8.22 -19.38
N SER A 2 14.37 -7.75 -18.14
CA SER A 2 13.44 -8.32 -17.15
C SER A 2 12.08 -7.65 -17.37
N ASP A 3 11.06 -8.43 -17.71
CA ASP A 3 9.73 -7.90 -17.92
C ASP A 3 9.11 -7.47 -16.59
N LEU A 4 8.48 -6.28 -16.60
CA LEU A 4 7.69 -5.78 -15.48
C LEU A 4 6.41 -6.61 -15.39
N GLU A 5 6.15 -7.16 -14.21
CA GLU A 5 4.91 -7.85 -13.89
C GLU A 5 4.06 -6.94 -12.99
N VAL A 6 2.78 -6.80 -13.36
CA VAL A 6 1.79 -6.07 -12.58
C VAL A 6 0.61 -7.00 -12.33
N HIS A 7 0.31 -7.23 -11.05
CA HIS A 7 -0.89 -7.95 -10.62
C HIS A 7 -1.79 -7.00 -9.83
N ALA A 8 -3.10 -7.13 -10.02
CA ALA A 8 -4.11 -6.38 -9.28
C ALA A 8 -4.96 -7.34 -8.45
N LEU A 9 -5.12 -7.03 -7.17
CA LEU A 9 -6.08 -7.65 -6.27
C LEU A 9 -7.14 -6.61 -5.93
N THR A 10 -8.38 -6.85 -6.34
CA THR A 10 -9.51 -6.01 -5.98
C THR A 10 -9.86 -6.24 -4.50
N VAL A 11 -9.83 -5.17 -3.72
CA VAL A 11 -10.09 -5.15 -2.27
C VAL A 11 -11.13 -4.09 -1.93
N SER A 12 -11.51 -4.02 -0.65
CA SER A 12 -12.47 -3.06 -0.07
C SER A 12 -13.90 -3.16 -0.60
N LEU A 13 -14.82 -2.45 0.06
CA LEU A 13 -16.20 -2.30 -0.40
C LEU A 13 -16.32 -1.46 -1.67
N PHE A 14 -15.28 -0.69 -2.02
CA PHE A 14 -15.26 0.20 -3.18
C PHE A 14 -14.69 -0.46 -4.43
N GLN A 15 -14.26 -1.73 -4.32
CA GLN A 15 -13.59 -2.45 -5.40
C GLN A 15 -12.30 -1.76 -5.87
N SER A 16 -11.59 -1.12 -4.95
CA SER A 16 -10.29 -0.50 -5.18
C SER A 16 -9.22 -1.56 -5.42
N ASN A 17 -8.22 -1.24 -6.23
CA ASN A 17 -7.20 -2.19 -6.62
C ASN A 17 -5.94 -1.99 -5.78
N CYS A 18 -5.52 -3.05 -5.08
CA CYS A 18 -4.19 -3.18 -4.53
C CYS A 18 -3.29 -3.78 -5.62
N PHE A 19 -2.22 -3.08 -6.01
CA PHE A 19 -1.32 -3.55 -7.05
C PHE A 19 -0.01 -4.11 -6.50
N PHE A 20 0.52 -5.10 -7.19
CA PHE A 20 1.83 -5.70 -6.93
C PHE A 20 2.70 -5.48 -8.17
N LEU A 21 3.74 -4.66 -8.04
CA LEU A 21 4.66 -4.33 -9.14
C LEU A 21 6.01 -4.97 -8.85
N GLY A 22 6.44 -5.87 -9.73
CA GLY A 22 7.71 -6.60 -9.56
C GLY A 22 8.34 -6.97 -10.90
N LYS A 23 9.53 -7.54 -10.86
CA LYS A 23 10.18 -8.11 -12.05
C LYS A 23 9.96 -9.61 -12.10
N ALA A 24 9.77 -10.15 -13.30
CA ALA A 24 9.66 -11.59 -13.51
C ALA A 24 10.87 -12.34 -12.89
N GLY A 25 10.59 -13.37 -12.10
CA GLY A 25 11.62 -14.18 -11.43
C GLY A 25 12.29 -13.52 -10.21
N GLN A 26 11.91 -12.30 -9.81
CA GLN A 26 12.39 -11.66 -8.59
C GLN A 26 11.35 -11.71 -7.48
N ARG A 27 11.80 -11.74 -6.22
CA ARG A 27 10.89 -11.73 -5.07
C ARG A 27 10.44 -10.32 -4.70
N GLU A 28 11.29 -9.33 -4.93
CA GLU A 28 11.02 -7.94 -4.58
C GLU A 28 9.76 -7.43 -5.28
N VAL A 29 8.91 -6.78 -4.50
CA VAL A 29 7.64 -6.23 -5.00
C VAL A 29 7.35 -4.89 -4.34
N ILE A 30 6.84 -3.95 -5.12
CA ILE A 30 6.21 -2.73 -4.62
C ILE A 30 4.72 -3.04 -4.48
N VAL A 31 4.17 -2.82 -3.29
CA VAL A 31 2.74 -2.94 -3.03
C VAL A 31 2.13 -1.55 -3.09
N VAL A 32 1.17 -1.33 -3.99
CA VAL A 32 0.49 -0.05 -4.16
C VAL A 32 -0.90 -0.16 -3.57
N ASP A 33 -1.26 0.80 -2.72
CA ASP A 33 -2.58 0.95 -2.13
C ASP A 33 -3.12 -0.33 -1.45
N PRO A 34 -2.50 -0.79 -0.34
CA PRO A 34 -3.05 -1.85 0.49
C PRO A 34 -4.35 -1.37 1.17
N GLY A 35 -5.42 -1.42 0.39
CA GLY A 35 -6.72 -0.86 0.67
C GLY A 35 -7.41 -1.45 1.88
N ASP A 36 -7.95 -2.66 1.73
CA ASP A 36 -8.67 -3.37 2.80
C ASP A 36 -8.35 -4.87 2.69
N ASN A 37 -8.85 -5.68 3.62
CA ASN A 37 -8.69 -7.13 3.63
C ASN A 37 -7.20 -7.55 3.64
N ALA A 38 -6.49 -7.14 4.68
CA ALA A 38 -5.07 -7.43 4.87
C ALA A 38 -4.73 -8.93 4.74
N GLY A 39 -5.62 -9.81 5.18
CA GLY A 39 -5.46 -11.26 5.05
C GLY A 39 -5.32 -11.73 3.60
N GLU A 40 -6.14 -11.21 2.68
CA GLU A 40 -6.04 -11.54 1.26
C GLU A 40 -4.78 -10.97 0.61
N ILE A 41 -4.40 -9.74 0.96
CA ILE A 41 -3.15 -9.10 0.48
C ILE A 41 -1.94 -9.95 0.92
N LEU A 42 -1.85 -10.30 2.20
CA LEU A 42 -0.77 -11.12 2.74
C LEU A 42 -0.75 -12.52 2.12
N ALA A 43 -1.91 -13.11 1.87
CA ALA A 43 -2.01 -14.40 1.20
C ALA A 43 -1.51 -14.33 -0.24
N ALA A 44 -1.83 -13.26 -0.99
CA ALA A 44 -1.34 -13.05 -2.34
C ALA A 44 0.20 -12.93 -2.38
N ILE A 45 0.77 -12.08 -1.51
CA ILE A 45 2.23 -11.90 -1.38
C ILE A 45 2.91 -13.24 -1.08
N LYS A 46 2.37 -14.01 -0.14
CA LYS A 46 2.91 -15.31 0.26
C LYS A 46 2.82 -16.36 -0.85
N ARG A 47 1.67 -16.44 -1.54
CA ARG A 47 1.43 -17.41 -2.63
C ARG A 47 2.42 -17.24 -3.77
N GLU A 48 2.78 -16.00 -4.08
CA GLU A 48 3.76 -15.68 -5.13
C GLU A 48 5.21 -15.61 -4.63
N ASN A 49 5.44 -15.94 -3.35
CA ASN A 49 6.75 -15.86 -2.69
C ASN A 49 7.44 -14.49 -2.85
N ARG A 50 6.65 -13.41 -2.82
CA ARG A 50 7.15 -12.04 -2.94
C ARG A 50 7.59 -11.47 -1.59
N GLN A 51 8.41 -10.44 -1.64
CA GLN A 51 8.94 -9.69 -0.52
C GLN A 51 8.70 -8.19 -0.77
N PRO A 52 7.79 -7.55 -0.01
CA PRO A 52 7.59 -6.11 -0.11
C PRO A 52 8.89 -5.35 0.14
N VAL A 53 9.25 -4.45 -0.77
CA VAL A 53 10.39 -3.53 -0.61
C VAL A 53 9.94 -2.08 -0.46
N LEU A 54 8.67 -1.80 -0.77
CA LEU A 54 8.04 -0.50 -0.63
C LEU A 54 6.51 -0.68 -0.62
N TYR A 55 5.84 0.05 0.26
CA TYR A 55 4.42 0.36 0.16
C TYR A 55 4.26 1.76 -0.41
N LEU A 56 3.61 1.89 -1.56
CA LEU A 56 3.41 3.17 -2.23
C LEU A 56 1.91 3.52 -2.17
N LEU A 57 1.59 4.68 -1.62
CA LEU A 57 0.22 5.15 -1.54
C LEU A 57 0.00 6.22 -2.59
N THR A 58 -1.01 6.03 -3.43
CA THR A 58 -1.42 7.01 -4.43
C THR A 58 -2.02 8.25 -3.76
N HIS A 59 -2.81 8.06 -2.70
CA HIS A 59 -3.43 9.11 -1.89
C HIS A 59 -4.01 8.52 -0.57
N GLY A 60 -4.59 9.38 0.27
CA GLY A 60 -4.99 9.04 1.64
C GLY A 60 -6.42 8.52 1.87
N HIS A 61 -7.20 8.16 0.85
CA HIS A 61 -8.57 7.67 1.08
C HIS A 61 -8.57 6.27 1.74
N VAL A 62 -9.59 6.01 2.55
CA VAL A 62 -9.68 4.81 3.39
C VAL A 62 -9.57 3.51 2.62
N ASP A 63 -10.18 3.44 1.45
CA ASP A 63 -10.18 2.27 0.57
C ASP A 63 -8.82 1.96 -0.06
N HIS A 64 -7.82 2.84 0.10
CA HIS A 64 -6.44 2.67 -0.33
C HIS A 64 -5.44 2.43 0.82
N VAL A 65 -5.83 2.68 2.08
CA VAL A 65 -4.90 2.68 3.23
C VAL A 65 -5.37 1.87 4.45
N TYR A 66 -6.60 1.38 4.49
CA TYR A 66 -7.17 0.74 5.69
C TYR A 66 -6.40 -0.51 6.15
N ALA A 67 -5.92 -1.34 5.23
CA ALA A 67 -5.14 -2.54 5.53
C ALA A 67 -3.64 -2.28 5.74
N LEU A 68 -3.16 -1.06 5.46
CA LEU A 68 -1.74 -0.72 5.46
C LEU A 68 -1.05 -1.07 6.78
N SER A 69 -1.63 -0.69 7.93
CA SER A 69 -1.00 -0.90 9.23
C SER A 69 -0.77 -2.39 9.54
N GLU A 70 -1.75 -3.24 9.23
CA GLU A 70 -1.65 -4.68 9.43
C GLU A 70 -0.66 -5.32 8.47
N VAL A 71 -0.70 -4.95 7.19
CA VAL A 71 0.21 -5.50 6.17
C VAL A 71 1.66 -5.11 6.46
N VAL A 72 1.93 -3.85 6.82
CA VAL A 72 3.29 -3.38 7.20
C VAL A 72 3.77 -4.05 8.48
N SER A 73 2.88 -4.30 9.45
CA SER A 73 3.22 -5.01 10.68
C SER A 73 3.67 -6.45 10.41
N ALA A 74 3.00 -7.13 9.47
CA ALA A 74 3.33 -8.51 9.10
C ALA A 74 4.57 -8.60 8.20
N LEU A 75 4.75 -7.64 7.28
CA LEU A 75 5.85 -7.59 6.31
C LEU A 75 6.45 -6.18 6.27
N PRO A 76 7.40 -5.86 7.18
CA PRO A 76 7.96 -4.52 7.28
C PRO A 76 8.71 -4.08 6.03
N ALA A 77 8.36 -2.91 5.50
CA ALA A 77 9.07 -2.22 4.43
C ALA A 77 8.77 -0.71 4.52
N PRO A 78 9.56 0.17 3.87
CA PRO A 78 9.27 1.59 3.79
C PRO A 78 7.85 1.86 3.24
N VAL A 79 7.20 2.89 3.77
CA VAL A 79 5.94 3.43 3.27
C VAL A 79 6.19 4.81 2.69
N ALA A 80 5.70 5.05 1.47
CA ALA A 80 5.79 6.33 0.78
C ALA A 80 4.41 6.91 0.48
N MET A 81 4.22 8.19 0.81
CA MET A 81 3.00 8.96 0.52
C MET A 81 3.33 10.45 0.47
N HIS A 82 2.50 11.23 -0.23
CA HIS A 82 2.62 12.68 -0.19
C HIS A 82 2.22 13.23 1.20
N PRO A 83 2.94 14.23 1.78
CA PRO A 83 2.62 14.77 3.10
C PRO A 83 1.23 15.39 3.22
N ALA A 84 0.70 15.97 2.13
CA ALA A 84 -0.65 16.54 2.12
C ALA A 84 -1.73 15.46 2.37
N ASP A 85 -1.52 14.23 1.89
CA ASP A 85 -2.39 13.10 2.18
C ASP A 85 -2.15 12.55 3.60
N ALA A 86 -0.88 12.47 4.02
CA ALA A 86 -0.51 12.00 5.36
C ALA A 86 -1.14 12.82 6.48
N ALA A 87 -1.36 14.12 6.25
CA ALA A 87 -1.96 15.02 7.20
C ALA A 87 -3.42 14.68 7.57
N TRP A 88 -4.12 13.84 6.79
CA TRP A 88 -5.52 13.48 7.07
C TRP A 88 -5.86 11.99 6.96
N ALA A 89 -5.07 11.18 6.23
CA ALA A 89 -5.34 9.76 5.95
C ALA A 89 -5.55 8.88 7.20
N PHE A 90 -4.93 9.24 8.32
CA PHE A 90 -4.98 8.48 9.58
C PHE A 90 -5.75 9.23 10.68
N THR A 91 -6.73 10.05 10.28
CA THR A 91 -7.58 10.84 11.19
C THR A 91 -9.04 10.47 11.00
N ASP A 92 -9.91 10.95 11.88
CA ASP A 92 -11.36 10.76 11.76
C ASP A 92 -11.95 11.26 10.44
N ARG A 93 -11.25 12.17 9.73
CA ARG A 93 -11.68 12.67 8.42
C ARG A 93 -11.63 11.61 7.32
N ALA A 94 -10.77 10.60 7.47
CA ALA A 94 -10.66 9.51 6.50
C ALA A 94 -11.70 8.41 6.74
N ALA A 95 -12.40 8.39 7.88
CA ALA A 95 -13.39 7.36 8.16
C ALA A 95 -14.56 7.39 7.17
N PHE A 96 -15.19 6.23 6.96
CA PHE A 96 -16.41 6.10 6.15
C PHE A 96 -17.48 5.27 6.89
N PRO A 97 -18.15 5.85 7.90
CA PRO A 97 -19.16 5.13 8.68
C PRO A 97 -20.40 4.74 7.85
N PRO A 98 -21.07 3.63 8.19
CA PRO A 98 -20.75 2.70 9.28
C PRO A 98 -19.67 1.68 8.92
N TYR A 99 -19.11 1.73 7.72
CA TYR A 99 -18.30 0.64 7.15
C TYR A 99 -16.85 0.67 7.61
N TYR A 100 -16.25 1.85 7.67
CA TYR A 100 -14.84 2.05 8.00
C TYR A 100 -14.69 3.07 9.13
N GLY A 101 -13.90 2.71 10.14
CA GLY A 101 -13.36 3.65 11.09
C GLY A 101 -12.19 4.45 10.50
N PRO A 102 -11.55 5.31 11.31
CA PRO A 102 -10.29 5.95 10.92
C PRO A 102 -9.22 4.88 10.66
N PRO A 103 -8.48 4.94 9.54
CA PRO A 103 -7.37 4.03 9.30
C PRO A 103 -6.29 4.18 10.38
N ALA A 104 -5.74 3.05 10.84
CA ALA A 104 -4.59 3.07 11.73
C ALA A 104 -3.33 3.47 10.95
N PRO A 105 -2.44 4.32 11.51
CA PRO A 105 -1.16 4.59 10.90
C PRO A 105 -0.28 3.32 10.88
N PRO A 106 0.64 3.18 9.91
CA PRO A 106 1.62 2.10 9.93
C PRO A 106 2.59 2.27 11.13
N PRO A 107 3.19 1.18 11.65
CA PRO A 107 3.99 1.23 12.89
C PRO A 107 5.16 2.24 12.88
N GLN A 108 5.80 2.44 11.73
CA GLN A 108 6.89 3.40 11.54
C GLN A 108 6.43 4.74 10.92
N GLY A 109 5.13 4.93 10.74
CA GLY A 109 4.58 6.08 10.01
C GLY A 109 4.94 6.08 8.52
N ILE A 110 4.77 7.24 7.89
CA ILE A 110 5.26 7.46 6.52
C ILE A 110 6.77 7.67 6.58
N THR A 111 7.51 6.75 5.98
CA THR A 111 8.99 6.73 6.05
C THR A 111 9.65 7.46 4.88
N ARG A 112 8.87 7.82 3.86
CA ARG A 112 9.34 8.54 2.68
C ARG A 112 8.26 9.49 2.17
N ASP A 113 8.54 10.78 2.25
CA ASP A 113 7.67 11.80 1.67
C ASP A 113 7.81 11.82 0.15
N LEU A 114 6.68 11.89 -0.55
CA LEU A 114 6.61 12.12 -1.98
C LEU A 114 6.50 13.63 -2.28
N ALA A 115 6.94 14.02 -3.47
CA ALA A 115 6.76 15.38 -3.99
C ALA A 115 6.19 15.36 -5.41
N ASP A 116 5.46 16.41 -5.77
CA ASP A 116 4.91 16.58 -7.12
C ASP A 116 6.02 16.53 -8.18
N GLY A 117 5.80 15.73 -9.22
CA GLY A 117 6.76 15.55 -10.31
C GLY A 117 8.04 14.79 -9.94
N GLN A 118 8.12 14.22 -8.72
CA GLN A 118 9.25 13.39 -8.33
C GLN A 118 9.34 12.15 -9.23
N VAL A 119 10.54 11.89 -9.72
CA VAL A 119 10.88 10.68 -10.48
C VAL A 119 11.90 9.88 -9.68
N TRP A 120 11.66 8.58 -9.53
CA TRP A 120 12.62 7.65 -8.93
C TRP A 120 13.41 6.92 -10.01
N THR A 121 14.70 7.17 -10.06
CA THR A 121 15.63 6.50 -10.98
C THR A 121 16.45 5.40 -10.30
N ASP A 122 16.42 5.33 -8.96
CA ASP A 122 17.36 4.55 -8.16
C ASP A 122 16.69 3.36 -7.43
N VAL A 123 15.69 2.73 -8.06
CA VAL A 123 14.99 1.53 -7.58
C VAL A 123 15.46 0.25 -8.25
#